data_AF-A0A6P8N747-F1
#
_entry.id   AF-A0A6P8N747-F1
#
_cell.length_a   1.000
_cell.length_b   1.000
_cell.length_c   1.000
_cell.angle_alpha   90.00
_cell.angle_beta   90.00
_cell.angle_gamma   90.00
#
_symmetry.space_group_name_H-M   'P 1'
#
loop_
_entity.id
_entity.type
_entity.pdbx_description
1 polymer ?
#
loop_
_entity_poly.entity_id
_entity_poly.type
_entity_poly.pdbx_seq_one_letter_code
_entity_poly.pdbx_strand_id
1 'polypeptide(L)'
;MEKLILIYPNVLQLSNAITNANDQPEFLISAICVISHIVFLYLCHYSGQIMVDRSLDVFKETYNSTWYCMPVEAQELLLFIMLRSSTESVVNIFGFFVLSHVGFSKMLSTSVSYFTMIYSLQ
;
A
#
# COMPACT_ATOMS: atom_id res chain seq x y z
N MET A 1 12.42 11.29 5.10
CA MET A 1 11.66 12.32 5.83
C MET A 1 10.21 12.43 5.37
N GLU A 2 9.89 12.21 4.08
CA GLU A 2 8.49 12.28 3.62
C GLU A 2 7.61 11.09 4.05
N LYS A 3 8.20 9.91 4.33
CA LYS A 3 7.49 8.75 4.92
C LYS A 3 6.87 9.04 6.28
N LEU A 4 7.40 10.05 7.00
CA LEU A 4 6.85 10.47 8.28
C LEU A 4 5.60 11.34 8.10
N ILE A 5 5.49 12.17 7.06
CA ILE A 5 4.50 13.26 7.02
C ILE A 5 3.04 12.76 7.01
N LEU A 6 2.76 11.58 6.45
CA LEU A 6 1.40 10.99 6.43
C LEU A 6 1.05 10.20 7.70
N ILE A 7 2.04 9.61 8.37
CA ILE A 7 1.83 8.77 9.57
C ILE A 7 1.94 9.62 10.84
N TYR A 8 2.83 10.60 10.84
CA TYR A 8 3.14 11.51 11.94
C TYR A 8 1.91 12.21 12.53
N PRO A 9 0.99 12.83 11.76
CA PRO A 9 -0.18 13.49 12.35
C PRO A 9 -1.13 12.52 13.06
N ASN A 10 -1.29 11.30 12.53
CA ASN A 10 -2.14 10.27 13.16
C ASN A 10 -1.52 9.69 14.42
N VAL A 11 -0.20 9.45 14.42
CA VAL A 11 0.54 8.99 15.61
C VAL A 11 0.52 10.04 16.71
N LEU A 12 0.61 11.32 16.34
CA LEU A 12 0.58 12.45 17.26
C LEU A 12 -0.84 12.72 17.83
N GLN A 13 -1.89 12.48 17.04
CA GLN A 13 -3.28 12.46 17.53
C GLN A 13 -3.54 11.31 18.50
N LEU A 14 -3.01 10.11 18.21
CA LEU A 14 -3.13 8.95 19.10
C LEU A 14 -2.38 9.19 20.43
N SER A 15 -1.14 9.70 20.38
CA SER A 15 -0.37 10.00 21.60
C SER A 15 -1.01 11.09 22.45
N ASN A 16 -1.57 12.13 21.82
CA ASN A 16 -2.28 13.18 22.54
C ASN A 16 -3.56 12.66 23.19
N ALA A 17 -4.33 11.81 22.52
CA ALA A 17 -5.54 11.21 23.10
C ALA A 17 -5.25 10.22 24.25
N ILE A 18 -4.12 9.51 24.19
CA ILE A 18 -3.66 8.63 25.28
C ILE A 18 -3.18 9.46 26.48
N THR A 19 -2.53 10.60 26.25
CA THR A 19 -2.03 11.48 27.32
C THR A 19 -3.16 12.28 27.96
N ASN A 20 -4.21 12.61 27.21
CA ASN A 20 -5.37 13.38 27.65
C ASN A 20 -6.54 12.51 28.16
N ALA A 21 -6.25 11.28 28.63
CA ALA A 21 -7.21 10.25 29.04
C ALA A 21 -8.11 10.59 30.26
N ASN A 22 -8.29 11.87 30.57
CA ASN A 22 -9.16 12.34 31.64
C ASN A 22 -10.64 12.43 31.19
N ASP A 23 -10.90 12.54 29.88
CA ASP A 23 -12.25 12.62 29.31
C ASP A 23 -12.58 11.43 28.38
N GLN A 24 -13.42 10.50 28.87
CA GLN A 24 -13.90 9.30 28.15
C GLN A 24 -14.33 9.49 26.68
N PRO A 25 -15.05 10.57 26.27
CA PRO A 25 -15.50 10.72 24.89
C PRO A 25 -14.36 11.06 23.90
N GLU A 26 -13.30 11.76 24.33
CA GLU A 26 -12.19 12.15 23.46
C GLU A 26 -11.36 10.94 23.01
N PHE A 27 -11.18 9.98 23.92
CA PHE A 27 -10.53 8.71 23.64
C PHE A 27 -11.27 7.91 22.55
N LEU A 28 -12.60 7.81 22.65
CA LEU A 28 -13.43 7.08 21.67
C LEU A 28 -13.35 7.71 20.27
N ILE A 29 -13.41 9.04 20.19
CA ILE A 29 -13.30 9.77 18.91
C ILE A 29 -11.93 9.53 18.29
N SER A 30 -10.86 9.62 19.08
CA SER A 30 -9.50 9.37 18.59
C SER A 30 -9.31 7.92 18.10
N ALA A 31 -9.83 6.93 18.83
CA ALA A 31 -9.78 5.53 18.44
C ALA A 31 -10.48 5.28 17.09
N ILE A 32 -11.68 5.85 16.90
CA ILE A 32 -12.43 5.76 15.64
C ILE A 32 -11.65 6.40 14.48
N CYS A 33 -11.06 7.59 14.70
CA CYS A 33 -10.23 8.25 13.70
C CYS A 33 -9.05 7.37 13.27
N VAL A 34 -8.31 6.78 14.20
CA VAL A 34 -7.15 5.92 13.90
C VAL A 34 -7.60 4.66 13.14
N ILE A 35 -8.69 4.01 13.57
CA ILE A 35 -9.23 2.84 12.87
C ILE A 35 -9.62 3.20 11.44
N SER A 36 -10.33 4.31 11.24
CA SER A 36 -10.75 4.77 9.91
C SER A 36 -9.56 5.00 8.98
N HIS A 37 -8.46 5.56 9.52
CA HIS A 37 -7.24 5.83 8.76
C HIS A 37 -6.52 4.55 8.37
N ILE A 38 -6.44 3.56 9.28
CA ILE A 38 -5.86 2.24 8.99
C ILE A 38 -6.66 1.53 7.89
N VAL A 39 -8.00 1.58 7.97
CA VAL A 39 -8.88 0.99 6.96
C VAL A 39 -8.68 1.66 5.60
N PHE A 40 -8.62 2.99 5.56
CA PHE A 40 -8.38 3.74 4.32
C PHE A 40 -7.04 3.35 3.68
N LEU A 41 -5.96 3.33 4.46
CA LEU A 41 -4.63 2.90 3.99
C LEU A 41 -4.64 1.47 3.48
N TYR A 42 -5.33 0.55 4.19
CA TYR A 42 -5.47 -0.83 3.75
C TYR A 42 -6.19 -0.92 2.39
N LEU A 43 -7.29 -0.19 2.19
CA LEU A 43 -8.02 -0.16 0.92
C LEU A 43 -7.17 0.38 -0.24
N CYS A 44 -6.37 1.43 -0.01
CA CYS A 44 -5.42 1.92 -0.99
C CYS A 44 -4.39 0.85 -1.37
N HIS A 45 -3.76 0.22 -0.38
CA HIS A 45 -2.78 -0.86 -0.62
C HIS A 45 -3.39 -2.07 -1.33
N TYR A 46 -4.63 -2.44 -0.96
CA TYR A 46 -5.36 -3.54 -1.58
C TYR A 46 -5.70 -3.26 -3.05
N SER A 47 -6.13 -2.03 -3.36
CA SER A 47 -6.46 -1.63 -4.73
C SER A 47 -5.23 -1.67 -5.65
N GLY A 48 -4.07 -1.25 -5.15
CA GLY A 48 -2.81 -1.36 -5.89
C GLY A 48 -2.44 -2.81 -6.18
N GLN A 49 -2.56 -3.70 -5.19
CA GLN A 49 -2.28 -5.13 -5.37
C GLN A 49 -3.19 -5.77 -6.41
N ILE A 50 -4.50 -5.49 -6.38
CA ILE A 50 -5.43 -5.99 -7.41
C ILE A 50 -4.97 -5.58 -8.80
N MET A 51 -4.51 -4.33 -8.97
CA MET A 51 -4.06 -3.87 -10.28
C MET A 51 -2.83 -4.63 -10.78
N VAL A 52 -1.88 -4.93 -9.88
CA VAL A 52 -0.70 -5.76 -10.20
C VAL A 52 -1.10 -7.18 -10.54
N ASP A 53 -1.90 -7.81 -9.69
CA ASP A 53 -2.32 -9.21 -9.86
C ASP A 53 -3.06 -9.40 -11.18
N ARG A 54 -4.00 -8.50 -11.51
CA ARG A 54 -4.72 -8.53 -12.79
C ARG A 54 -3.80 -8.36 -13.99
N SER A 55 -2.77 -7.51 -13.87
CA SER A 55 -1.80 -7.34 -14.96
C SER A 55 -0.96 -8.61 -15.19
N LEU A 56 -0.60 -9.31 -14.12
CA LEU A 56 0.13 -10.58 -14.18
C LEU A 56 -0.74 -11.74 -14.68
N ASP A 57 -2.02 -11.75 -14.34
CA ASP A 57 -2.97 -12.75 -14.86
C ASP A 57 -3.11 -12.63 -16.39
N VAL A 58 -3.26 -11.41 -16.90
CA VAL A 58 -3.29 -11.16 -18.35
C VAL A 58 -1.99 -11.61 -19.01
N PHE A 59 -0.83 -11.35 -18.39
CA PHE A 59 0.45 -11.85 -18.87
C PHE A 59 0.48 -13.37 -18.97
N LYS A 60 0.07 -14.09 -17.90
CA LYS A 60 0.07 -15.56 -17.84
C LYS A 60 -0.85 -16.19 -18.88
N GLU A 61 -2.09 -15.71 -18.98
CA GLU A 61 -3.07 -16.25 -19.94
C GLU A 61 -2.61 -16.03 -21.38
N THR A 62 -2.07 -14.85 -21.67
CA THR A 62 -1.53 -14.55 -23.00
C THR A 62 -0.31 -15.40 -23.29
N TYR A 63 0.59 -15.60 -22.32
CA TYR A 63 1.81 -16.41 -22.47
C TYR A 63 1.51 -17.89 -22.72
N ASN A 64 0.53 -18.45 -22.03
CA ASN A 64 0.09 -19.85 -22.20
C ASN A 64 -0.74 -20.07 -23.47
N SER A 65 -1.18 -19.02 -24.16
CA SER A 65 -1.91 -19.14 -25.42
C SER A 65 -0.99 -19.55 -26.58
N THR A 66 -1.57 -20.03 -27.68
CA THR A 66 -0.82 -20.35 -28.92
C THR A 66 -0.48 -19.10 -29.74
N TRP A 67 0.05 -18.05 -29.09
CA TRP A 67 0.40 -16.77 -29.72
C TRP A 67 1.43 -16.95 -30.84
N TYR A 68 2.30 -17.95 -30.74
CA TYR A 68 3.30 -18.32 -31.73
C TYR A 68 2.71 -18.83 -33.07
N CYS A 69 1.40 -19.13 -33.13
CA CYS A 69 0.70 -19.50 -34.36
C CYS A 69 0.04 -18.29 -35.06
N MET A 70 0.06 -17.11 -34.46
CA MET A 70 -0.56 -15.91 -35.04
C MET A 70 0.31 -15.28 -36.14
N PRO A 71 -0.26 -14.45 -37.04
CA PRO A 71 0.51 -13.65 -38.01
C PRO A 71 1.57 -12.79 -37.33
N VAL A 72 2.66 -12.51 -38.04
CA VAL A 72 3.83 -11.80 -37.50
C VAL A 72 3.46 -10.41 -36.95
N GLU A 73 2.57 -9.67 -37.62
CA GLU A 73 2.14 -8.35 -37.11
C GLU A 73 1.41 -8.44 -35.77
N ALA A 74 0.62 -9.51 -35.56
CA ALA A 74 -0.10 -9.74 -34.30
C ALA A 74 0.83 -10.23 -33.19
N GLN A 75 1.85 -11.03 -33.51
CA GLN A 75 2.85 -11.49 -32.54
C GLN A 75 3.67 -10.33 -31.96
N GLU A 76 4.11 -9.39 -32.78
CA GLU A 76 4.86 -8.22 -32.30
C GLU A 76 4.03 -7.39 -31.34
N LEU A 77 2.76 -7.11 -31.67
CA LEU A 77 1.83 -6.39 -30.79
C LEU A 77 1.61 -7.12 -29.46
N LEU A 78 1.45 -8.45 -29.50
CA LEU A 78 1.29 -9.28 -28.31
C LEU A 78 2.53 -9.28 -27.42
N LEU A 79 3.73 -9.34 -28.00
CA LEU A 79 4.99 -9.24 -27.26
C LEU A 79 5.12 -7.89 -26.54
N PHE A 80 4.72 -6.78 -27.18
CA PHE A 80 4.67 -5.47 -26.51
C PHE A 80 3.70 -5.44 -25.34
N ILE A 81 2.52 -6.06 -25.49
CA ILE A 81 1.52 -6.15 -24.42
C ILE A 81 2.07 -6.99 -23.26
N MET A 82 2.66 -8.15 -23.56
CA MET A 82 3.30 -9.04 -22.58
C MET A 82 4.41 -8.32 -21.83
N LEU A 83 5.33 -7.66 -22.54
CA LEU A 83 6.45 -6.92 -21.96
C LEU A 83 5.97 -5.82 -21.01
N ARG A 84 4.92 -5.08 -21.39
CA ARG A 84 4.30 -4.04 -20.56
C ARG A 84 3.58 -4.61 -19.34
N SER A 85 2.99 -5.80 -19.45
CA SER A 85 2.33 -6.48 -18.34
C SER A 85 3.30 -7.24 -17.41
N SER A 86 4.48 -7.61 -17.91
CA SER A 86 5.53 -8.33 -17.15
C SER A 86 6.44 -7.38 -16.39
N THR A 87 6.58 -6.13 -16.83
CA THR A 87 7.13 -5.09 -15.98
C THR A 87 6.15 -4.95 -14.81
N GLU A 88 6.53 -5.50 -13.66
CA GLU A 88 5.77 -5.40 -12.42
C GLU A 88 5.22 -3.99 -12.36
N SER A 89 3.89 -3.86 -12.43
CA SER A 89 3.21 -2.58 -12.28
C SER A 89 3.26 -2.19 -10.81
N VAL A 90 4.47 -2.17 -10.24
CA VAL A 90 4.79 -1.65 -8.93
C VAL A 90 4.32 -0.21 -8.98
N VAL A 91 3.12 0.01 -8.47
CA VAL A 91 2.59 1.33 -8.23
C VAL A 91 3.45 1.89 -7.11
N ASN A 92 4.54 2.50 -7.52
CA ASN A 92 5.50 3.11 -6.64
C ASN A 92 5.03 4.54 -6.45
N ILE A 93 4.32 4.81 -5.36
CA ILE A 93 3.90 6.18 -5.07
C ILE A 93 5.17 6.99 -4.80
N PHE A 94 5.45 7.93 -5.71
CA PHE A 94 6.58 8.85 -5.63
C PHE A 94 7.97 8.18 -5.47
N GLY A 95 8.12 6.90 -5.80
CA GLY A 95 9.39 6.18 -5.62
C GLY A 95 9.65 5.70 -4.19
N PHE A 96 8.73 5.90 -3.25
CA PHE A 96 8.94 5.65 -1.82
C PHE A 96 8.29 4.37 -1.29
N PHE A 97 7.18 3.96 -1.88
CA PHE A 97 6.39 2.83 -1.43
C PHE A 97 5.80 2.06 -2.59
N VAL A 98 6.10 0.77 -2.59
CA VAL A 98 5.36 -0.21 -3.38
C VAL A 98 3.99 -0.40 -2.72
N LEU A 99 2.92 -0.14 -3.48
CA LEU A 99 1.55 -0.51 -3.10
C LEU A 99 1.43 -2.05 -3.10
N SER A 100 1.93 -2.67 -2.03
CA SER A 100 1.82 -4.10 -1.78
C SER A 100 1.47 -4.41 -0.34
N HIS A 101 1.01 -5.64 -0.10
CA HIS A 101 0.79 -6.15 1.25
C HIS A 101 2.08 -6.13 2.09
N VAL A 102 3.22 -6.41 1.46
CA VAL A 102 4.55 -6.32 2.09
C VAL A 102 4.89 -4.87 2.43
N GLY A 103 4.58 -3.92 1.55
CA GLY A 103 4.75 -2.49 1.80
C GLY A 103 3.93 -2.00 3.00
N PHE A 104 2.66 -2.44 3.09
CA PHE A 104 1.78 -2.12 4.20
C PHE A 104 2.31 -2.66 5.54
N SER A 105 2.74 -3.92 5.59
CA SER A 105 3.29 -4.52 6.82
C SER A 105 4.54 -3.76 7.31
N LYS A 106 5.45 -3.40 6.40
CA LYS A 106 6.64 -2.60 6.75
C LYS A 106 6.25 -1.24 7.30
N MET A 107 5.29 -0.57 6.67
CA MET A 107 4.77 0.73 7.13
C MET A 107 4.18 0.63 8.54
N LEU A 108 3.36 -0.39 8.81
CA LEU A 108 2.75 -0.61 10.13
C LEU A 108 3.83 -0.89 11.19
N SER A 109 4.80 -1.76 10.88
CA SER A 109 5.91 -2.07 11.77
C SER A 109 6.71 -0.82 12.14
N THR A 110 7.05 0.03 11.16
CA THR A 110 7.76 1.29 11.41
C THR A 110 6.93 2.25 12.27
N SER A 111 5.62 2.33 12.04
CA SER A 111 4.71 3.18 12.82
C SER A 111 4.67 2.76 14.30
N VAL A 112 4.57 1.45 14.56
CA VAL A 112 4.60 0.90 15.92
C VAL A 112 5.96 1.14 16.58
N SER A 113 7.07 0.94 15.86
CA SER A 113 8.40 1.23 16.40
C SER A 113 8.56 2.70 16.82
N TYR A 114 8.09 3.65 16.01
CA TYR A 114 8.11 5.06 16.37
C TYR A 114 7.22 5.39 17.56
N PHE A 115 6.03 4.80 17.63
CA PHE A 115 5.13 4.96 18.77
C PHE A 115 5.79 4.48 20.07
N THR A 116 6.37 3.27 20.06
CA THR A 116 7.09 2.72 21.22
C THR A 116 8.27 3.59 21.62
N MET A 117 9.03 4.12 20.65
CA MET A 117 10.16 5.01 20.92
C MET A 117 9.71 6.30 21.63
N ILE A 118 8.66 6.96 21.12
CA ILE A 118 8.12 8.18 21.74
C ILE A 118 7.61 7.89 23.16
N TYR A 119 6.88 6.79 23.33
CA TYR A 119 6.39 6.37 24.64
C TYR A 119 7.54 6.08 25.63
N SER A 120 8.67 5.54 25.17
CA SER A 120 9.84 5.30 26.03
C SER A 120 10.62 6.57 26.41
N LEU A 121 10.42 7.67 25.67
CA LEU A 121 11.06 8.96 25.92
C LEU A 121 10.21 9.89 26.81
N GLN A 122 8.95 9.51 27.05
CA GLN A 122 7.98 10.23 27.88
C GLN A 122 7.96 9.64 29.29
#